data_AF-V5HAC7-F1
#
_entry.id   AF-V5HAC7-F1
#
_cell.length_a   1.000
_cell.length_b   1.000
_cell.length_c   1.000
_cell.angle_alpha   90.00
_cell.angle_beta   90.00
_cell.angle_gamma   90.00
#
_symmetry.space_group_name_H-M   'P 1'
#
loop_
_entity.id
_entity.type
_entity.pdbx_description
1 polymer ?
#
loop_
_entity_poly.entity_id
_entity_poly.type
_entity_poly.pdbx_seq_one_letter_code
_entity_poly.pdbx_strand_id
1 'polypeptide(L)'
;QILHLLVQATIIYGIILFSSPDHMHKLALIFGMSYLSVIHIMRQIYDYGGYHLDVTGPLMVATQKVTSIAFNLHDGLCEKQRATLHPEQRRQMVRKVPTVLEYYGYVMHYHTLMCGPLVFFNDYQDFIKGKQYLRHSIRTGMRGTPREIIEPSSNRAVAAKVLTTFLSAASIIYLLPQFPIEYIKEDEFFEKGWLWQMLYIIWATSLHRHRYYHAWTLGEAICNAAGFGFNGYTSDGKARWNLLTNVDILTIETSLNLRELLIAWNKSTQTWLRNISYERVGKHRTQLTFILSAMWHGFYPGYYLTFGGGTLFTLAARSVRRSVRPMFQHSNTARQLYDLLT
;
A
#
# COMPACT_ATOMS: atom_id res chain seq x y z
N GLN A 1 -21.00 9.50 8.26
CA GLN A 1 -19.66 9.07 7.82
C GLN A 1 -19.61 7.59 7.44
N ILE A 2 -19.86 6.63 8.34
CA ILE A 2 -19.81 5.18 8.01
C ILE A 2 -20.74 4.76 6.85
N LEU A 3 -21.87 5.46 6.68
CA LEU A 3 -22.81 5.25 5.59
C LEU A 3 -22.14 5.31 4.21
N HIS A 4 -21.11 6.16 4.02
CA HIS A 4 -20.43 6.24 2.73
C HIS A 4 -19.69 4.95 2.37
N LEU A 5 -19.12 4.27 3.38
CA LEU A 5 -18.46 2.96 3.20
C LEU A 5 -19.50 1.91 2.81
N LEU A 6 -20.65 1.89 3.50
CA LEU A 6 -21.73 0.95 3.23
C LEU A 6 -22.34 1.17 1.85
N VAL A 7 -22.62 2.41 1.46
CA VAL A 7 -23.18 2.75 0.14
C VAL A 7 -22.24 2.29 -0.98
N GLN A 8 -20.94 2.63 -0.87
CA GLN A 8 -19.95 2.22 -1.86
C GLN A 8 -19.85 0.69 -1.95
N ALA A 9 -19.76 0.02 -0.81
CA ALA A 9 -19.70 -1.43 -0.74
C ALA A 9 -20.94 -2.10 -1.33
N THR A 10 -22.13 -1.59 -1.03
CA THR A 10 -23.43 -2.12 -1.50
C THR A 10 -23.53 -2.04 -3.01
N ILE A 11 -23.27 -0.85 -3.58
CA ILE A 11 -23.40 -0.63 -5.02
C ILE A 11 -22.40 -1.50 -5.79
N ILE A 12 -21.15 -1.59 -5.30
CA ILE A 12 -20.14 -2.44 -5.96
C ILE A 12 -20.49 -3.92 -5.83
N TYR A 13 -21.08 -4.36 -4.71
CA TYR A 13 -21.57 -5.73 -4.60
C TYR A 13 -22.69 -6.01 -5.60
N GLY A 14 -23.63 -5.07 -5.78
CA GLY A 14 -24.63 -5.13 -6.84
C GLY A 14 -24.00 -5.25 -8.23
N ILE A 15 -22.98 -4.44 -8.53
CA ILE A 15 -22.21 -4.54 -9.79
C ILE A 15 -21.63 -5.95 -9.96
N ILE A 16 -21.03 -6.52 -8.91
CA ILE A 16 -20.46 -7.88 -8.92
C ILE A 16 -21.52 -8.94 -9.20
N LEU A 17 -22.72 -8.81 -8.63
CA LEU A 17 -23.81 -9.78 -8.77
C LEU A 17 -24.48 -9.74 -10.15
N PHE A 18 -24.67 -8.55 -10.71
CA PHE A 18 -25.49 -8.36 -11.91
C PHE A 18 -24.69 -8.13 -13.20
N SER A 19 -23.40 -7.82 -13.12
CA SER A 19 -22.55 -7.62 -14.30
C SER A 19 -21.86 -8.91 -14.74
N SER A 20 -21.57 -9.03 -16.03
CA SER A 20 -20.77 -10.16 -16.51
C SER A 20 -19.33 -10.10 -15.96
N PRO A 21 -18.67 -11.27 -15.79
CA PRO A 21 -17.28 -11.35 -15.37
C PRO A 21 -16.32 -10.46 -16.17
N ASP A 22 -16.57 -10.26 -17.47
CA ASP A 22 -15.72 -9.43 -18.35
C ASP A 22 -15.78 -7.92 -18.03
N HIS A 23 -16.82 -7.45 -17.35
CA HIS A 23 -17.07 -6.02 -17.12
C HIS A 23 -17.07 -5.61 -15.64
N MET A 24 -17.37 -6.52 -14.70
CA MET A 24 -17.55 -6.19 -13.28
C MET A 24 -16.40 -5.38 -12.67
N HIS A 25 -15.15 -5.70 -13.00
CA HIS A 25 -13.96 -5.04 -12.45
C HIS A 25 -13.82 -3.60 -12.94
N LYS A 26 -14.14 -3.33 -14.22
CA LYS A 26 -14.11 -1.99 -14.82
C LYS A 26 -15.21 -1.13 -14.20
N LEU A 27 -16.42 -1.66 -14.12
CA LEU A 27 -17.57 -0.96 -13.53
C LEU A 27 -17.34 -0.66 -12.05
N ALA A 28 -16.82 -1.63 -11.29
CA ALA A 28 -16.46 -1.45 -9.89
C ALA A 28 -15.38 -0.38 -9.71
N LEU A 29 -14.36 -0.34 -10.58
CA LEU A 29 -13.32 0.68 -10.54
C LEU A 29 -13.86 2.07 -10.87
N ILE A 30 -14.63 2.19 -11.96
CA ILE A 30 -15.23 3.47 -12.39
C ILE A 30 -16.12 4.01 -11.27
N PHE A 31 -17.05 3.20 -10.76
CA PHE A 31 -17.94 3.62 -9.69
C PHE A 31 -17.17 3.92 -8.40
N GLY A 32 -16.28 3.03 -7.97
CA GLY A 32 -15.51 3.19 -6.74
C GLY A 32 -14.66 4.45 -6.73
N MET A 33 -13.92 4.71 -7.81
CA MET A 33 -13.10 5.92 -7.97
C MET A 33 -13.95 7.18 -8.13
N SER A 34 -15.06 7.13 -8.88
CA SER A 34 -15.94 8.29 -9.06
C SER A 34 -16.59 8.69 -7.74
N TYR A 35 -17.09 7.72 -6.97
CA TYR A 35 -17.67 7.95 -5.66
C TYR A 35 -16.65 8.54 -4.69
N LEU A 36 -15.45 7.95 -4.62
CA LEU A 36 -14.35 8.50 -3.82
C LEU A 36 -13.99 9.93 -4.26
N SER A 37 -13.99 10.19 -5.56
CA SER A 37 -13.67 11.52 -6.12
C SER A 37 -14.69 12.57 -5.72
N VAL A 38 -15.99 12.24 -5.76
CA VAL A 38 -17.05 13.13 -5.29
C VAL A 38 -16.84 13.48 -3.82
N ILE A 39 -16.54 12.51 -2.96
CA ILE A 39 -16.31 12.76 -1.52
C ILE A 39 -15.06 13.63 -1.31
N HIS A 40 -13.97 13.39 -2.04
CA HIS A 40 -12.78 14.23 -1.99
C HIS A 40 -13.06 15.68 -2.42
N ILE A 41 -13.79 15.87 -3.52
CA ILE A 41 -14.16 17.21 -4.01
C ILE A 41 -15.08 17.92 -3.02
N MET A 42 -16.10 17.23 -2.50
CA MET A 42 -17.00 17.79 -1.51
C MET A 42 -16.22 18.25 -0.28
N ARG A 43 -15.30 17.42 0.23
CA ARG A 43 -14.40 17.80 1.33
C ARG A 43 -13.57 19.02 1.01
N GLN A 44 -12.96 19.07 -0.18
CA GLN A 44 -12.15 20.21 -0.58
C GLN A 44 -12.98 21.50 -0.69
N ILE A 45 -14.28 21.42 -0.97
CA ILE A 45 -15.19 22.58 -1.00
C ILE A 45 -15.55 23.05 0.42
N TYR A 46 -15.88 22.14 1.35
CA TYR A 46 -16.34 22.54 2.69
C TYR A 46 -15.24 22.67 3.75
N ASP A 47 -14.07 22.04 3.55
CA ASP A 47 -12.93 22.02 4.49
C ASP A 47 -11.60 21.99 3.70
N TYR A 48 -11.31 23.11 3.02
CA TYR A 48 -10.10 23.25 2.21
C TYR A 48 -8.84 23.32 3.08
N GLY A 49 -7.92 22.38 2.88
CA GLY A 49 -6.66 22.30 3.62
C GLY A 49 -6.78 21.70 5.02
N GLY A 50 -7.96 21.25 5.44
CA GLY A 50 -8.18 20.65 6.75
C GLY A 50 -7.42 19.34 6.93
N TYR A 51 -6.66 19.24 8.02
CA TYR A 51 -5.84 18.07 8.39
C TYR A 51 -6.43 17.34 9.60
N HIS A 52 -7.72 16.98 9.51
CA HIS A 52 -8.42 16.21 10.53
C HIS A 52 -8.76 14.81 10.03
N LEU A 53 -8.94 13.87 10.96
CA LEU A 53 -9.33 12.51 10.63
C LEU A 53 -10.79 12.49 10.19
N ASP A 54 -11.02 12.04 8.96
CA ASP A 54 -12.33 12.08 8.32
C ASP A 54 -12.61 10.81 7.52
N VAL A 55 -13.78 10.78 6.86
CA VAL A 55 -14.27 9.60 6.16
C VAL A 55 -13.47 9.24 4.91
N THR A 56 -12.70 10.17 4.31
CA THR A 56 -11.95 9.88 3.08
C THR A 56 -10.89 8.81 3.31
N GLY A 57 -10.20 8.80 4.45
CA GLY A 57 -9.18 7.78 4.77
C GLY A 57 -9.75 6.36 4.76
N PRO A 58 -10.77 6.06 5.59
CA PRO A 58 -11.46 4.76 5.55
C PRO A 58 -12.07 4.45 4.17
N LEU A 59 -12.61 5.46 3.46
CA LEU A 59 -13.20 5.28 2.13
C LEU A 59 -12.15 4.93 1.07
N MET A 60 -10.94 5.49 1.16
CA MET A 60 -9.81 5.14 0.32
C MET A 60 -9.45 3.65 0.48
N VAL A 61 -9.37 3.15 1.72
CA VAL A 61 -9.11 1.72 2.00
C VAL A 61 -10.27 0.84 1.53
N ALA A 62 -11.51 1.25 1.78
CA ALA A 62 -12.70 0.53 1.32
C ALA A 62 -12.72 0.43 -0.22
N THR A 63 -12.43 1.52 -0.94
CA THR A 63 -12.31 1.57 -2.39
C THR A 63 -11.29 0.55 -2.90
N GLN A 64 -10.15 0.43 -2.24
CA GLN A 64 -9.14 -0.57 -2.58
C GLN A 64 -9.67 -2.00 -2.39
N LYS A 65 -10.34 -2.30 -1.28
CA LYS A 65 -10.90 -3.63 -1.01
C LYS A 65 -11.95 -4.04 -2.04
N VAL A 66 -12.94 -3.18 -2.26
CA VAL A 66 -14.09 -3.46 -3.15
C VAL A 66 -13.67 -3.56 -4.62
N THR A 67 -12.70 -2.75 -5.06
CA THR A 67 -12.15 -2.88 -6.41
C THR A 67 -11.26 -4.12 -6.52
N SER A 68 -10.40 -4.39 -5.53
CA SER A 68 -9.55 -5.59 -5.52
C SER A 68 -10.37 -6.87 -5.67
N ILE A 69 -11.46 -7.02 -4.92
CA ILE A 69 -12.28 -8.24 -5.02
C ILE A 69 -12.98 -8.37 -6.37
N ALA A 70 -13.43 -7.26 -6.98
CA ALA A 70 -14.01 -7.28 -8.32
C ALA A 70 -12.99 -7.71 -9.39
N PHE A 71 -11.74 -7.21 -9.32
CA PHE A 71 -10.65 -7.65 -10.19
C PHE A 71 -10.27 -9.12 -9.95
N ASN A 72 -10.19 -9.53 -8.69
CA ASN A 72 -9.85 -10.91 -8.34
C ASN A 72 -10.94 -11.91 -8.79
N LEU A 73 -12.22 -11.51 -8.75
CA LEU A 73 -13.33 -12.28 -9.30
C LEU A 73 -13.26 -12.37 -10.82
N HIS A 74 -13.01 -11.24 -11.49
CA HIS A 74 -12.78 -11.24 -12.93
C HIS A 74 -11.67 -12.23 -13.33
N ASP A 75 -10.53 -12.21 -12.63
CA ASP A 75 -9.41 -13.14 -12.88
C ASP A 75 -9.77 -14.61 -12.65
N GLY A 76 -10.60 -14.88 -11.64
CA GLY A 76 -10.99 -16.23 -11.28
C GLY A 76 -12.10 -16.80 -12.17
N LEU A 77 -13.00 -15.94 -12.67
CA LEU A 77 -14.18 -16.34 -13.44
C LEU A 77 -13.91 -16.32 -14.96
N CYS A 78 -13.02 -15.46 -15.46
CA CYS A 78 -12.67 -15.39 -16.88
C CYS A 78 -11.46 -16.29 -17.22
N GLU A 79 -11.72 -17.49 -17.74
CA GLU A 79 -10.64 -18.47 -18.03
C GLU A 79 -9.58 -17.97 -19.01
N LYS A 80 -10.00 -17.19 -20.02
CA LYS A 80 -9.12 -16.63 -21.05
C LYS A 80 -7.99 -15.77 -20.50
N GLN A 81 -8.19 -15.11 -19.36
CA GLN A 81 -7.18 -14.24 -18.76
C GLN A 81 -6.19 -14.98 -17.88
N ARG A 82 -6.50 -16.21 -17.43
CA ARG A 82 -5.69 -16.92 -16.42
C ARG A 82 -4.24 -17.16 -16.87
N ALA A 83 -4.03 -17.42 -18.15
CA ALA A 83 -2.71 -17.71 -18.71
C ALA A 83 -1.77 -16.49 -18.67
N THR A 84 -2.32 -15.28 -18.77
CA THR A 84 -1.54 -14.03 -18.83
C THR A 84 -1.39 -13.35 -17.48
N LEU A 85 -1.98 -13.88 -16.40
CA LEU A 85 -1.90 -13.28 -15.07
C LEU A 85 -0.49 -13.35 -14.50
N HIS A 86 -0.04 -12.22 -13.96
CA HIS A 86 1.15 -12.15 -13.14
C HIS A 86 1.00 -13.07 -11.91
N PRO A 87 2.09 -13.69 -11.38
CA PRO A 87 2.00 -14.64 -10.26
C PRO A 87 1.25 -14.10 -9.03
N GLU A 88 1.37 -12.81 -8.74
CA GLU A 88 0.65 -12.16 -7.63
C GLU A 88 -0.87 -12.08 -7.87
N GLN A 89 -1.30 -11.70 -9.08
CA GLN A 89 -2.72 -11.69 -9.46
C GLN A 89 -3.31 -13.10 -9.41
N ARG A 90 -2.56 -14.09 -9.93
CA ARG A 90 -2.95 -15.49 -9.88
C ARG A 90 -3.17 -16.00 -8.46
N ARG A 91 -2.35 -15.55 -7.49
CA ARG A 91 -2.52 -15.92 -6.07
C ARG A 91 -3.82 -15.38 -5.49
N GLN A 92 -4.23 -14.19 -5.93
CA GLN A 92 -5.38 -13.47 -5.37
C GLN A 92 -6.70 -13.76 -6.10
N MET A 93 -6.69 -14.56 -7.17
CA MET A 93 -7.92 -14.90 -7.90
C MET A 93 -9.00 -15.50 -6.99
N VAL A 94 -10.24 -15.11 -7.23
CA VAL A 94 -11.41 -15.59 -6.50
C VAL A 94 -12.34 -16.27 -7.50
N ARG A 95 -12.62 -17.56 -7.27
CA ARG A 95 -13.37 -18.39 -8.23
C ARG A 95 -14.87 -18.45 -7.98
N LYS A 96 -15.33 -17.94 -6.84
CA LYS A 96 -16.73 -17.96 -6.44
C LYS A 96 -17.09 -16.59 -5.88
N VAL A 97 -18.23 -16.06 -6.32
CA VAL A 97 -18.78 -14.84 -5.77
C VAL A 97 -19.02 -15.03 -4.26
N PRO A 98 -18.48 -14.14 -3.40
CA PRO A 98 -18.69 -14.24 -1.96
C PRO A 98 -20.16 -14.09 -1.60
N THR A 99 -20.59 -14.76 -0.53
CA THR A 99 -21.88 -14.46 0.10
C THR A 99 -21.91 -13.03 0.64
N VAL A 100 -23.12 -12.51 0.90
CA VAL A 100 -23.30 -11.17 1.51
C VAL A 100 -22.47 -11.05 2.79
N LEU A 101 -22.51 -12.06 3.65
CA LEU A 101 -21.76 -12.08 4.91
C LEU A 101 -20.24 -12.07 4.69
N GLU A 102 -19.73 -12.90 3.78
CA GLU A 102 -18.29 -12.93 3.48
C GLU A 102 -17.80 -11.60 2.90
N TYR A 103 -18.60 -10.98 2.03
CA TYR A 103 -18.28 -9.70 1.42
C TYR A 103 -18.25 -8.56 2.45
N TYR A 104 -19.32 -8.38 3.22
CA TYR A 104 -19.36 -7.31 4.22
C TYR A 104 -18.40 -7.56 5.36
N GLY A 105 -18.18 -8.80 5.78
CA GLY A 105 -17.15 -9.15 6.77
C GLY A 105 -15.75 -8.76 6.32
N TYR A 106 -15.44 -8.91 5.02
CA TYR A 106 -14.16 -8.50 4.44
C TYR A 106 -14.02 -6.97 4.35
N VAL A 107 -15.02 -6.30 3.77
CA VAL A 107 -14.98 -4.85 3.57
C VAL A 107 -14.93 -4.13 4.92
N MET A 108 -15.79 -4.54 5.85
CA MET A 108 -15.91 -3.97 7.20
C MET A 108 -14.96 -4.61 8.21
N HIS A 109 -13.94 -5.34 7.76
CA HIS A 109 -12.98 -5.99 8.66
C HIS A 109 -12.31 -4.98 9.60
N TYR A 110 -12.63 -5.06 10.88
CA TYR A 110 -12.40 -3.98 11.83
C TYR A 110 -10.92 -3.60 12.01
N HIS A 111 -10.00 -4.58 12.00
CA HIS A 111 -8.56 -4.31 12.18
C HIS A 111 -7.99 -3.40 11.07
N THR A 112 -8.60 -3.40 9.88
CA THR A 112 -8.09 -2.64 8.72
C THR A 112 -9.09 -1.64 8.16
N LEU A 113 -10.16 -1.33 8.89
CA LEU A 113 -11.23 -0.46 8.40
C LEU A 113 -10.82 1.01 8.34
N MET A 114 -10.11 1.51 9.36
CA MET A 114 -9.85 2.95 9.52
C MET A 114 -8.60 3.43 8.77
N CYS A 115 -7.47 2.76 8.98
CA CYS A 115 -6.17 3.20 8.46
C CYS A 115 -5.28 2.03 8.01
N GLY A 116 -5.79 0.78 8.16
CA GLY A 116 -4.94 -0.41 8.18
C GLY A 116 -4.15 -0.63 6.89
N PRO A 117 -3.24 -1.61 6.86
CA PRO A 117 -2.80 -2.15 5.58
C PRO A 117 -4.01 -2.67 4.79
N LEU A 118 -4.01 -2.49 3.48
CA LEU A 118 -4.96 -3.18 2.60
C LEU A 118 -4.74 -4.69 2.71
N VAL A 119 -5.84 -5.42 2.92
CA VAL A 119 -5.90 -6.88 2.95
C VAL A 119 -6.60 -7.39 1.72
N PHE A 120 -6.09 -8.45 1.08
CA PHE A 120 -6.77 -9.08 -0.05
C PHE A 120 -7.79 -10.13 0.43
N PHE A 121 -8.86 -10.33 -0.34
CA PHE A 121 -9.98 -11.19 0.06
C PHE A 121 -9.56 -12.63 0.40
N ASN A 122 -8.68 -13.24 -0.39
CA ASN A 122 -8.22 -14.61 -0.13
C ASN A 122 -7.43 -14.72 1.19
N ASP A 123 -6.57 -13.74 1.48
CA ASP A 123 -5.81 -13.70 2.73
C ASP A 123 -6.74 -13.51 3.94
N TYR A 124 -7.77 -12.66 3.80
CA TYR A 124 -8.82 -12.50 4.80
C TYR A 124 -9.64 -13.79 5.01
N GLN A 125 -10.03 -14.47 3.94
CA GLN A 125 -10.79 -15.72 4.02
C GLN A 125 -9.97 -16.83 4.69
N ASP A 126 -8.67 -16.91 4.38
CA ASP A 126 -7.78 -17.86 5.03
C ASP A 126 -7.68 -17.55 6.53
N PHE A 127 -7.54 -16.27 6.91
CA PHE A 127 -7.51 -15.82 8.30
C PHE A 127 -8.77 -16.21 9.08
N ILE A 128 -9.96 -15.87 8.58
CA ILE A 128 -11.23 -16.16 9.25
C ILE A 128 -11.50 -17.68 9.35
N LYS A 129 -11.01 -18.47 8.38
CA LYS A 129 -11.18 -19.93 8.36
C LYS A 129 -10.05 -20.69 9.09
N GLY A 130 -9.07 -19.99 9.66
CA GLY A 130 -7.92 -20.60 10.34
C GLY A 130 -6.96 -21.35 9.40
N LYS A 131 -7.02 -21.10 8.09
CA LYS A 131 -6.22 -21.80 7.06
C LYS A 131 -4.91 -21.09 6.72
N GLN A 132 -4.69 -19.90 7.25
CA GLN A 132 -3.53 -19.05 6.94
C GLN A 132 -2.20 -19.76 7.23
N TYR A 133 -2.10 -20.47 8.35
CA TYR A 133 -0.83 -21.11 8.72
C TYR A 133 -0.47 -22.26 7.78
N LEU A 134 -1.46 -23.06 7.34
CA LEU A 134 -1.27 -24.15 6.38
C LEU A 134 -0.83 -23.63 5.01
N ARG A 135 -1.59 -22.69 4.46
CA ARG A 135 -1.31 -22.17 3.11
C ARG A 135 0.04 -21.49 3.04
N HIS A 136 0.42 -20.70 4.05
CA HIS A 136 1.69 -19.99 4.04
C HIS A 136 2.90 -20.89 4.35
N SER A 137 2.72 -21.92 5.18
CA SER A 137 3.78 -22.89 5.50
C SER A 137 4.18 -23.77 4.31
N ILE A 138 3.20 -24.26 3.55
CA ILE A 138 3.45 -25.05 2.33
C ILE A 138 4.24 -24.23 1.31
N ARG A 139 3.94 -22.93 1.19
CA ARG A 139 4.64 -22.04 0.25
C ARG A 139 6.10 -21.80 0.60
N THR A 140 6.47 -21.89 1.88
CA THR A 140 7.87 -21.75 2.32
C THR A 140 8.70 -23.02 2.17
N GLY A 141 8.15 -24.07 1.56
CA GLY A 141 8.92 -25.25 1.20
C GLY A 141 9.38 -26.09 2.38
N MET A 142 8.67 -26.06 3.52
CA MET A 142 8.87 -27.07 4.56
C MET A 142 8.73 -28.44 3.89
N ARG A 143 9.84 -29.18 3.78
CA ARG A 143 9.90 -30.46 3.09
C ARG A 143 9.07 -31.47 3.88
N GLY A 144 7.80 -31.57 3.54
CA GLY A 144 6.82 -32.47 4.16
C GLY A 144 5.45 -31.81 4.25
N THR A 145 4.39 -32.59 4.06
CA THR A 145 3.02 -32.18 4.44
C THR A 145 2.99 -32.01 5.96
N PRO A 146 2.89 -30.78 6.51
CA PRO A 146 2.89 -30.60 7.96
C PRO A 146 1.63 -31.27 8.52
N ARG A 147 1.81 -32.32 9.34
CA ARG A 147 0.69 -33.05 9.96
C ARG A 147 0.05 -32.27 11.12
N GLU A 148 0.83 -31.41 11.76
CA GLU A 148 0.39 -30.48 12.79
C GLU A 148 1.06 -29.13 12.55
N ILE A 149 0.26 -28.07 12.48
CA ILE A 149 0.78 -26.71 12.38
C ILE A 149 0.56 -26.06 13.72
N ILE A 150 1.63 -26.00 14.50
CA ILE A 150 1.64 -25.23 15.74
C ILE A 150 1.53 -23.75 15.35
N GLU A 151 0.52 -23.08 15.86
CA GLU A 151 0.35 -21.64 15.64
C GLU A 151 1.58 -20.90 16.18
N PRO A 152 2.36 -20.22 15.32
CA PRO A 152 3.55 -19.52 15.78
C PRO A 152 3.15 -18.34 16.68
N SER A 153 3.96 -18.00 17.67
CA SER A 153 3.73 -16.80 18.47
C SER A 153 4.00 -15.53 17.66
N SER A 154 3.09 -14.55 17.73
CA SER A 154 3.26 -13.21 17.16
C SER A 154 3.88 -12.20 18.14
N ASN A 155 4.03 -12.57 19.42
CA ASN A 155 4.36 -11.63 20.51
C ASN A 155 5.62 -10.80 20.24
N ARG A 156 6.69 -11.41 19.73
CA ARG A 156 7.93 -10.68 19.41
C ARG A 156 7.72 -9.66 18.29
N ALA A 157 6.98 -10.03 17.25
CA ALA A 157 6.69 -9.14 16.13
C ALA A 157 5.76 -8.00 16.55
N VAL A 158 4.75 -8.30 17.39
CA VAL A 158 3.85 -7.31 17.98
C VAL A 158 4.63 -6.35 18.87
N ALA A 159 5.44 -6.85 19.80
CA ALA A 159 6.25 -6.02 20.70
C ALA A 159 7.18 -5.07 19.94
N ALA A 160 7.86 -5.56 18.90
CA ALA A 160 8.71 -4.72 18.04
C ALA A 160 7.90 -3.60 17.35
N LYS A 161 6.72 -3.92 16.79
CA LYS A 161 5.86 -2.93 16.12
C LYS A 161 5.25 -1.92 17.11
N VAL A 162 4.87 -2.36 18.31
CA VAL A 162 4.40 -1.48 19.38
C VAL A 162 5.51 -0.51 19.79
N LEU A 163 6.75 -0.99 19.94
CA LEU A 163 7.90 -0.12 20.22
C LEU A 163 8.11 0.91 19.10
N THR A 164 8.11 0.51 17.83
CA THR A 164 8.21 1.43 16.68
C THR A 164 7.09 2.47 16.69
N THR A 165 5.87 2.06 17.01
CA THR A 165 4.70 2.93 17.10
C THR A 165 4.87 3.96 18.23
N PHE A 166 5.37 3.53 19.39
CA PHE A 166 5.65 4.40 20.53
C PHE A 166 6.75 5.42 20.22
N LEU A 167 7.86 4.98 19.64
CA LEU A 167 8.95 5.88 19.21
C LEU A 167 8.47 6.90 18.18
N SER A 168 7.62 6.47 17.24
CA SER A 168 7.00 7.37 16.26
C SER A 168 6.07 8.38 16.92
N ALA A 169 5.27 7.96 17.91
CA ALA A 169 4.42 8.86 18.69
C ALA A 169 5.23 9.89 19.48
N ALA A 170 6.30 9.46 20.13
CA ALA A 170 7.21 10.36 20.85
C ALA A 170 7.83 11.41 19.90
N SER A 171 8.26 11.00 18.71
CA SER A 171 8.74 11.91 17.67
C SER A 171 7.66 12.93 17.26
N ILE A 172 6.41 12.49 17.06
CA ILE A 172 5.29 13.39 16.72
C ILE A 172 5.00 14.39 17.84
N ILE A 173 5.08 13.99 19.11
CA ILE A 173 4.75 14.84 20.25
C ILE A 173 5.88 15.82 20.57
N TYR A 174 7.13 15.36 20.54
CA TYR A 174 8.26 16.15 21.05
C TYR A 174 9.11 16.79 19.95
N LEU A 175 9.30 16.13 18.80
CA LEU A 175 10.18 16.63 17.74
C LEU A 175 9.42 17.43 16.67
N LEU A 176 8.25 16.95 16.23
CA LEU A 176 7.50 17.59 15.15
C LEU A 176 7.12 19.05 15.46
N PRO A 177 6.68 19.42 16.69
CA PRO A 177 6.39 20.82 17.01
C PRO A 177 7.62 21.74 17.03
N GLN A 178 8.82 21.18 17.21
CA GLN A 178 10.08 21.93 17.21
C GLN A 178 10.56 22.24 15.78
N PHE A 179 10.11 21.45 14.80
CA PHE A 179 10.47 21.58 13.39
C PHE A 179 9.22 21.59 12.51
N PRO A 180 8.33 22.60 12.66
CA PRO A 180 7.08 22.67 11.92
C PRO A 180 7.34 22.84 10.43
N ILE A 181 6.62 22.08 9.59
CA ILE A 181 6.78 22.16 8.13
C ILE A 181 6.34 23.53 7.60
N GLU A 182 5.50 24.24 8.35
CA GLU A 182 5.00 25.57 8.06
C GLU A 182 6.12 26.62 8.00
N TYR A 183 7.24 26.40 8.72
CA TYR A 183 8.39 27.31 8.73
C TYR A 183 8.96 27.57 7.34
N ILE A 184 8.80 26.64 6.38
CA ILE A 184 9.28 26.83 4.99
C ILE A 184 8.57 27.96 4.24
N LYS A 185 7.49 28.51 4.81
CA LYS A 185 6.70 29.61 4.24
C LYS A 185 7.12 30.97 4.82
N GLU A 186 7.89 30.98 5.91
CA GLU A 186 8.27 32.20 6.61
C GLU A 186 9.45 32.88 5.93
N ASP A 187 9.50 34.22 5.97
CA ASP A 187 10.58 35.01 5.35
C ASP A 187 11.96 34.64 5.92
N GLU A 188 12.03 34.35 7.23
CA GLU A 188 13.25 33.92 7.91
C GLU A 188 13.88 32.65 7.31
N PHE A 189 13.07 31.76 6.73
CA PHE A 189 13.56 30.56 6.06
C PHE A 189 14.32 30.94 4.78
N PHE A 190 13.81 31.92 4.03
CA PHE A 190 14.41 32.39 2.79
C PHE A 190 15.74 33.13 3.00
N GLU A 191 15.95 33.70 4.19
CA GLU A 191 17.23 34.31 4.59
C GLU A 191 18.35 33.29 4.88
N LYS A 192 18.01 32.02 5.12
CA LYS A 192 19.00 30.97 5.39
C LYS A 192 19.73 30.55 4.11
N GLY A 193 20.98 30.09 4.27
CA GLY A 193 21.74 29.52 3.15
C GLY A 193 21.07 28.27 2.57
N TRP A 194 21.26 28.04 1.27
CA TRP A 194 20.64 26.93 0.52
C TRP A 194 20.83 25.56 1.17
N LEU A 195 22.01 25.29 1.75
CA LEU A 195 22.31 24.01 2.40
C LEU A 195 21.45 23.83 3.65
N TRP A 196 21.29 24.88 4.44
CA TRP A 196 20.45 24.85 5.64
C TRP A 196 18.98 24.62 5.25
N GLN A 197 18.49 25.35 4.23
CA GLN A 197 17.13 25.17 3.71
C GLN A 197 16.87 23.74 3.27
N MET A 198 17.81 23.15 2.51
CA MET A 198 17.72 21.77 2.05
C MET A 198 17.69 20.78 3.22
N LEU A 199 18.60 20.91 4.19
CA LEU A 199 18.66 20.04 5.36
C LEU A 199 17.40 20.16 6.22
N TYR A 200 16.87 21.37 6.39
CA TYR A 200 15.63 21.59 7.11
C TYR A 200 14.44 20.92 6.41
N ILE A 201 14.30 21.07 5.10
CA ILE A 201 13.22 20.40 4.33
C ILE A 201 13.31 18.89 4.47
N ILE A 202 14.51 18.31 4.33
CA ILE A 202 14.71 16.86 4.49
C ILE A 202 14.32 16.41 5.90
N TRP A 203 14.74 17.15 6.92
CA TRP A 203 14.46 16.83 8.31
C TRP A 203 12.97 16.98 8.66
N ALA A 204 12.37 18.12 8.35
CA ALA A 204 10.95 18.41 8.61
C ALA A 204 10.03 17.42 7.89
N THR A 205 10.32 17.09 6.63
CA THR A 205 9.55 16.08 5.89
C THR A 205 9.74 14.66 6.43
N SER A 206 10.93 14.31 6.96
CA SER A 206 11.16 13.03 7.65
C SER A 206 10.36 12.94 8.95
N LEU A 207 10.36 13.99 9.77
CA LEU A 207 9.53 14.05 10.97
C LEU A 207 8.05 13.93 10.64
N HIS A 208 7.58 14.57 9.56
CA HIS A 208 6.18 14.46 9.13
C HIS A 208 5.80 13.02 8.73
N ARG A 209 6.72 12.20 8.20
CA ARG A 209 6.46 10.78 7.89
C ARG A 209 6.15 9.94 9.13
N HIS A 210 6.60 10.35 10.32
CA HIS A 210 6.37 9.59 11.55
C HIS A 210 4.88 9.42 11.88
N ARG A 211 4.02 10.35 11.43
CA ARG A 211 2.55 10.21 11.52
C ARG A 211 2.06 8.93 10.83
N TYR A 212 2.60 8.64 9.65
CA TYR A 212 2.28 7.42 8.89
C TYR A 212 2.95 6.19 9.50
N TYR A 213 4.20 6.30 9.95
CA TYR A 213 4.89 5.20 10.63
C TYR A 213 4.15 4.76 11.87
N HIS A 214 3.67 5.70 12.68
CA HIS A 214 2.82 5.43 13.83
C HIS A 214 1.52 4.71 13.41
N ALA A 215 0.71 5.34 12.56
CA ALA A 215 -0.62 4.82 12.24
C ALA A 215 -0.60 3.46 11.53
N TRP A 216 0.29 3.29 10.54
CA TRP A 216 0.37 2.05 9.77
C TRP A 216 1.03 0.92 10.57
N THR A 217 2.10 1.20 11.32
CA THR A 217 2.73 0.17 12.15
C THR A 217 1.82 -0.28 13.28
N LEU A 218 1.01 0.63 13.84
CA LEU A 218 -0.02 0.28 14.82
C LEU A 218 -1.09 -0.64 14.21
N GLY A 219 -1.60 -0.31 13.02
CA GLY A 219 -2.54 -1.16 12.29
C GLY A 219 -1.98 -2.56 12.02
N GLU A 220 -0.70 -2.65 11.66
CA GLU A 220 0.01 -3.93 11.51
C GLU A 220 0.17 -4.68 12.83
N ALA A 221 0.48 -3.99 13.94
CA ALA A 221 0.60 -4.59 15.25
C ALA A 221 -0.72 -5.20 15.71
N ILE A 222 -1.83 -4.47 15.51
CA ILE A 222 -3.19 -4.91 15.82
C ILE A 222 -3.55 -6.17 15.02
N CYS A 223 -3.27 -6.20 13.71
CA CYS A 223 -3.49 -7.39 12.90
C CYS A 223 -2.67 -8.59 13.40
N ASN A 224 -1.37 -8.39 13.64
CA ASN A 224 -0.49 -9.46 14.12
C ASN A 224 -0.89 -9.97 15.51
N ALA A 225 -1.37 -9.09 16.40
CA ALA A 225 -1.87 -9.46 17.72
C ALA A 225 -3.12 -10.34 17.63
N ALA A 226 -3.95 -10.12 16.61
CA ALA A 226 -5.11 -10.97 16.31
C ALA A 226 -4.76 -12.27 15.55
N GLY A 227 -3.48 -12.54 15.30
CA GLY A 227 -3.04 -13.70 14.52
C GLY A 227 -3.08 -13.52 13.00
N PHE A 228 -3.39 -12.31 12.52
CA PHE A 228 -3.41 -11.99 11.09
C PHE A 228 -2.11 -11.31 10.64
N GLY A 229 -1.32 -11.98 9.80
CA GLY A 229 -0.08 -11.40 9.28
C GLY A 229 1.06 -12.41 9.07
N PHE A 230 0.81 -13.68 9.35
CA PHE A 230 1.77 -14.76 9.14
C PHE A 230 2.07 -14.98 7.65
N ASN A 231 3.37 -15.10 7.32
CA ASN A 231 3.86 -15.27 5.96
C ASN A 231 4.88 -16.42 5.84
N GLY A 232 4.60 -17.52 6.55
CA GLY A 232 5.46 -18.72 6.52
C GLY A 232 6.72 -18.53 7.36
N TYR A 233 7.68 -19.41 7.14
CA TYR A 233 8.94 -19.44 7.88
C TYR A 233 10.11 -18.93 7.03
N THR A 234 11.11 -18.41 7.72
CA THR A 234 12.45 -18.17 7.19
C THR A 234 13.22 -19.49 7.02
N SER A 235 14.36 -19.45 6.33
CA SER A 235 15.24 -20.63 6.18
C SER A 235 15.77 -21.16 7.51
N ASP A 236 15.89 -20.30 8.53
CA ASP A 236 16.25 -20.65 9.91
C ASP A 236 15.04 -21.06 10.77
N GLY A 237 13.87 -21.28 10.16
CA GLY A 237 12.69 -21.80 10.86
C GLY A 237 11.93 -20.79 11.71
N LYS A 238 12.26 -19.48 11.65
CA LYS A 238 11.53 -18.44 12.39
C LYS A 238 10.30 -17.98 11.63
N ALA A 239 9.18 -17.86 12.33
CA ALA A 239 7.92 -17.39 11.79
C ALA A 239 8.03 -15.93 11.32
N ARG A 240 7.54 -15.65 10.11
CA ARG A 240 7.49 -14.30 9.54
C ARG A 240 6.11 -13.70 9.75
N TRP A 241 6.07 -12.50 10.34
CA TRP A 241 4.86 -11.73 10.60
C TRP A 241 4.82 -10.46 9.76
N ASN A 242 5.04 -10.62 8.46
CA ASN A 242 5.20 -9.53 7.50
C ASN A 242 4.26 -9.61 6.29
N LEU A 243 3.21 -10.45 6.34
CA LEU A 243 2.23 -10.56 5.25
C LEU A 243 1.53 -9.21 4.99
N LEU A 244 1.25 -8.49 6.08
CA LEU A 244 0.52 -7.22 6.06
C LEU A 244 1.43 -6.01 6.27
N THR A 245 2.76 -6.17 6.16
CA THR A 245 3.68 -5.04 6.29
C THR A 245 3.39 -4.00 5.21
N ASN A 246 2.91 -2.84 5.62
CA ASN A 246 2.60 -1.70 4.76
C ASN A 246 3.78 -0.73 4.63
N VAL A 247 4.66 -0.67 5.63
CA VAL A 247 5.79 0.25 5.64
C VAL A 247 7.08 -0.43 6.08
N ASP A 248 8.15 -0.17 5.34
CA ASP A 248 9.50 -0.62 5.68
C ASP A 248 10.37 0.61 5.97
N ILE A 249 10.36 1.03 7.24
CA ILE A 249 10.93 2.31 7.69
C ILE A 249 12.43 2.38 7.38
N LEU A 250 13.15 1.29 7.64
CA LEU A 250 14.60 1.27 7.41
C LEU A 250 14.90 1.49 5.93
N THR A 251 14.25 0.74 5.04
CA THR A 251 14.43 0.91 3.60
C THR A 251 14.02 2.30 3.14
N ILE A 252 12.97 2.91 3.69
CA ILE A 252 12.57 4.28 3.31
C ILE A 252 13.67 5.28 3.68
N GLU A 253 14.15 5.25 4.92
CA GLU A 253 15.12 6.23 5.41
C GLU A 253 16.54 6.02 4.85
N THR A 254 16.88 4.81 4.37
CA THR A 254 18.21 4.51 3.82
C THR A 254 18.24 4.31 2.30
N SER A 255 17.10 4.38 1.61
CA SER A 255 17.05 4.16 0.15
C SER A 255 17.83 5.22 -0.62
N LEU A 256 18.62 4.78 -1.61
CA LEU A 256 19.43 5.66 -2.46
C LEU A 256 18.73 6.05 -3.77
N ASN A 257 17.58 5.42 -4.06
CA ASN A 257 16.82 5.69 -5.27
C ASN A 257 15.31 5.64 -5.01
N LEU A 258 14.58 6.43 -5.81
CA LEU A 258 13.13 6.58 -5.68
C LEU A 258 12.36 5.25 -5.85
N ARG A 259 12.88 4.32 -6.66
CA ARG A 259 12.21 3.03 -6.89
C ARG A 259 12.18 2.21 -5.59
N GLU A 260 13.30 2.13 -4.89
CA GLU A 260 13.40 1.39 -3.64
C GLU A 260 12.49 2.02 -2.56
N LEU A 261 12.52 3.35 -2.42
CA LEU A 261 11.63 4.10 -1.54
C LEU A 261 10.15 3.77 -1.82
N LEU A 262 9.73 3.84 -3.08
CA LEU A 262 8.34 3.59 -3.49
C LEU A 262 7.89 2.14 -3.29
N ILE A 263 8.81 1.17 -3.23
CA ILE A 263 8.48 -0.24 -2.94
C ILE A 263 8.37 -0.48 -1.44
N ALA A 264 8.99 0.37 -0.62
CA ALA A 264 8.98 0.29 0.84
C ALA A 264 7.84 1.11 1.49
N TRP A 265 7.32 2.11 0.79
CA TRP A 265 6.22 2.97 1.23
C TRP A 265 4.84 2.47 0.77
N ASN A 266 3.90 2.34 1.72
CA ASN A 266 2.51 1.95 1.47
C ASN A 266 2.37 0.71 0.56
N LYS A 267 3.11 -0.35 0.92
CA LYS A 267 3.32 -1.56 0.11
C LYS A 267 2.02 -2.17 -0.38
N SER A 268 0.99 -2.21 0.47
CA SER A 268 -0.30 -2.81 0.14
C SER A 268 -1.05 -2.02 -0.95
N THR A 269 -1.02 -0.68 -0.89
CA THR A 269 -1.54 0.21 -1.94
C THR A 269 -0.76 0.05 -3.24
N GLN A 270 0.57 -0.08 -3.16
CA GLN A 270 1.42 -0.31 -4.33
C GLN A 270 1.09 -1.65 -5.01
N THR A 271 0.83 -2.71 -4.25
CA THR A 271 0.36 -3.99 -4.79
C THR A 271 -1.02 -3.86 -5.44
N TRP A 272 -1.95 -3.12 -4.84
CA TRP A 272 -3.25 -2.82 -5.45
C TRP A 272 -3.09 -2.11 -6.80
N LEU A 273 -2.40 -0.96 -6.82
CA LEU A 273 -2.12 -0.19 -8.03
C LEU A 273 -1.46 -1.05 -9.12
N ARG A 274 -0.53 -1.93 -8.73
CA ARG A 274 0.10 -2.87 -9.66
C ARG A 274 -0.92 -3.83 -10.26
N ASN A 275 -1.75 -4.46 -9.42
CA ASN A 275 -2.67 -5.52 -9.82
C ASN A 275 -3.85 -5.03 -10.65
N ILE A 276 -4.35 -3.81 -10.39
CA ILE A 276 -5.53 -3.26 -11.06
C ILE A 276 -5.19 -2.30 -12.22
N SER A 277 -3.98 -1.73 -12.24
CA SER A 277 -3.55 -0.78 -13.28
C SER A 277 -2.27 -1.22 -13.98
N TYR A 278 -1.13 -1.23 -13.29
CA TYR A 278 0.19 -1.34 -13.95
C TYR A 278 0.34 -2.58 -14.83
N GLU A 279 -0.08 -3.75 -14.34
CA GLU A 279 0.04 -5.01 -15.10
C GLU A 279 -1.07 -5.19 -16.14
N ARG A 280 -2.18 -4.45 -16.01
CA ARG A 280 -3.35 -4.55 -16.90
C ARG A 280 -3.22 -3.68 -18.14
N VAL A 281 -2.43 -2.61 -18.05
CA VAL A 281 -2.30 -1.61 -19.11
C VAL A 281 -1.13 -1.96 -20.03
N GLY A 282 -1.30 -1.90 -21.35
CA GLY A 282 -0.21 -2.18 -22.30
C GLY A 282 0.80 -1.03 -22.43
N LYS A 283 0.32 0.17 -22.81
CA LYS A 283 1.14 1.37 -23.04
C LYS A 283 0.93 2.40 -21.91
N HIS A 284 1.95 3.18 -21.59
CA HIS A 284 1.89 4.22 -20.54
C HIS A 284 1.51 3.71 -19.14
N ARG A 285 1.82 2.44 -18.85
CA ARG A 285 1.49 1.77 -17.57
C ARG A 285 1.98 2.55 -16.34
N THR A 286 3.15 3.20 -16.40
CA THR A 286 3.65 4.04 -15.29
C THR A 286 2.80 5.29 -15.10
N GLN A 287 2.57 6.06 -16.16
CA GLN A 287 1.79 7.31 -16.14
C GLN A 287 0.37 7.07 -15.62
N LEU A 288 -0.33 6.09 -16.19
CA LEU A 288 -1.72 5.79 -15.84
C LEU A 288 -1.84 5.29 -14.39
N THR A 289 -0.85 4.56 -13.89
CA THR A 289 -0.83 4.13 -12.48
C THR A 289 -0.64 5.31 -11.53
N PHE A 290 0.23 6.27 -11.88
CA PHE A 290 0.40 7.48 -11.09
C PHE A 290 -0.81 8.41 -11.14
N ILE A 291 -1.50 8.52 -12.28
CA ILE A 291 -2.77 9.25 -12.38
C ILE A 291 -3.83 8.62 -11.48
N LEU A 292 -3.97 7.28 -11.53
CA LEU A 292 -4.88 6.56 -10.66
C LEU A 292 -4.54 6.77 -9.18
N SER A 293 -3.25 6.75 -8.84
CA SER A 293 -2.77 7.05 -7.49
C SER A 293 -3.13 8.48 -7.06
N ALA A 294 -2.96 9.48 -7.94
CA ALA A 294 -3.31 10.87 -7.65
C ALA A 294 -4.80 11.03 -7.36
N MET A 295 -5.66 10.50 -8.24
CA MET A 295 -7.11 10.53 -8.05
C MET A 295 -7.55 9.81 -6.76
N TRP A 296 -6.86 8.74 -6.37
CA TRP A 296 -7.14 8.04 -5.12
C TRP A 296 -6.83 8.90 -3.89
N HIS A 297 -5.77 9.71 -3.93
CA HIS A 297 -5.43 10.63 -2.84
C HIS A 297 -6.32 11.88 -2.79
N GLY A 298 -6.78 12.40 -3.93
CA GLY A 298 -7.76 13.49 -4.00
C GLY A 298 -7.48 14.53 -5.09
N PHE A 299 -7.99 15.75 -4.90
CA PHE A 299 -7.99 16.81 -5.93
C PHE A 299 -7.19 18.06 -5.55
N TYR A 300 -6.43 18.02 -4.46
CA TYR A 300 -5.46 19.06 -4.14
C TYR A 300 -4.32 19.08 -5.18
N PRO A 301 -3.89 20.26 -5.66
CA PRO A 301 -2.84 20.36 -6.67
C PRO A 301 -1.54 19.65 -6.29
N GLY A 302 -1.20 19.65 -5.00
CA GLY A 302 -0.01 18.99 -4.46
C GLY A 302 0.07 17.50 -4.83
N TYR A 303 -1.05 16.77 -4.84
CA TYR A 303 -1.04 15.35 -5.22
C TYR A 303 -0.61 15.15 -6.68
N TYR A 304 -1.13 15.96 -7.59
CA TYR A 304 -0.81 15.85 -9.01
C TYR A 304 0.63 16.27 -9.30
N LEU A 305 1.16 17.25 -8.57
CA LEU A 305 2.59 17.59 -8.61
C LEU A 305 3.45 16.42 -8.10
N THR A 306 3.08 15.80 -6.98
CA THR A 306 3.82 14.65 -6.42
C THR A 306 3.81 13.45 -7.36
N PHE A 307 2.66 13.02 -7.87
CA PHE A 307 2.58 11.81 -8.72
C PHE A 307 3.01 12.08 -10.16
N GLY A 308 2.81 13.31 -10.66
CA GLY A 308 3.39 13.76 -11.93
C GLY A 308 4.92 13.80 -11.87
N GLY A 309 5.48 14.37 -10.80
CA GLY A 309 6.92 14.33 -10.51
C GLY A 309 7.43 12.90 -10.36
N GLY A 310 6.71 12.04 -9.63
CA GLY A 310 7.03 10.62 -9.49
C GLY A 310 7.08 9.87 -10.82
N THR A 311 6.18 10.20 -11.75
CA THR A 311 6.21 9.69 -13.12
C THR A 311 7.49 10.12 -13.83
N LEU A 312 7.79 11.43 -13.82
CA LEU A 312 8.96 11.99 -14.48
C LEU A 312 10.25 11.40 -13.93
N PHE A 313 10.43 11.38 -12.61
CA PHE A 313 11.60 10.81 -11.96
C PHE A 313 11.75 9.32 -12.22
N THR A 314 10.66 8.55 -12.24
CA THR A 314 10.71 7.11 -12.54
C THR A 314 11.18 6.86 -13.98
N LEU A 315 10.68 7.64 -14.94
CA LEU A 315 11.07 7.50 -16.35
C LEU A 315 12.51 7.97 -16.58
N ALA A 316 12.89 9.10 -15.98
CA ALA A 316 14.25 9.62 -16.02
C ALA A 316 15.25 8.61 -15.42
N ALA A 317 14.98 8.09 -14.22
CA ALA A 317 15.84 7.09 -13.57
C ALA A 317 16.00 5.81 -14.40
N ARG A 318 14.94 5.34 -15.07
CA ARG A 318 15.04 4.20 -16.00
C ARG A 318 15.91 4.52 -17.21
N SER A 319 15.78 5.72 -17.78
CA SER A 319 16.58 6.16 -18.92
C SER A 319 18.07 6.27 -18.55
N VAL A 320 18.37 6.90 -17.42
CA VAL A 320 19.73 7.00 -16.86
C VAL A 320 20.28 5.61 -16.60
N ARG A 321 19.56 4.73 -15.90
CA ARG A 321 20.03 3.36 -15.63
C ARG A 321 20.28 2.57 -16.90
N ARG A 322 19.44 2.71 -17.94
CA ARG A 322 19.62 2.02 -19.22
C ARG A 322 20.84 2.52 -19.99
N SER A 323 21.14 3.82 -19.88
CA SER A 323 22.22 4.45 -20.65
C SER A 323 23.56 4.38 -19.92
N VAL A 324 23.56 4.54 -18.59
CA VAL A 324 24.77 4.65 -17.77
C VAL A 324 25.26 3.31 -17.26
N ARG A 325 24.38 2.43 -16.76
CA ARG A 325 24.79 1.14 -16.18
C ARG A 325 25.68 0.30 -17.10
N PRO A 326 25.45 0.22 -18.43
CA PRO A 326 26.32 -0.52 -19.34
C PRO A 326 27.78 -0.07 -19.31
N MET A 327 28.05 1.22 -19.11
CA MET A 327 29.41 1.79 -19.03
C MET A 327 30.20 1.30 -17.81
N PHE A 328 29.52 0.74 -16.82
CA PHE A 328 30.13 0.20 -15.60
C PHE A 328 30.15 -1.33 -15.57
N GLN A 329 29.75 -2.01 -16.65
CA GLN A 329 29.72 -3.49 -16.69
C GLN A 329 31.05 -4.13 -17.13
N HIS A 330 32.06 -3.34 -17.48
CA HIS A 330 33.34 -3.81 -18.03
C HIS A 330 34.26 -4.49 -17.01
N SER A 331 34.15 -4.17 -15.72
CA SER A 331 34.95 -4.81 -14.65
C SER A 331 34.13 -5.02 -13.38
N ASN A 332 34.54 -5.96 -12.53
CA ASN A 332 33.87 -6.21 -11.25
C ASN A 332 33.94 -5.00 -10.32
N THR A 333 35.07 -4.28 -10.29
CA THR A 333 35.24 -3.06 -9.48
C THR A 333 34.33 -1.93 -9.97
N ALA A 334 34.23 -1.70 -11.28
CA ALA A 334 33.34 -0.69 -11.83
C ALA A 334 31.87 -1.01 -11.55
N ARG A 335 31.48 -2.29 -11.63
CA ARG A 335 30.14 -2.76 -11.27
C ARG A 335 29.83 -2.50 -9.80
N GLN A 336 30.74 -2.88 -8.90
CA GLN A 336 30.59 -2.66 -7.46
C GLN A 336 30.52 -1.17 -7.10
N LEU A 337 31.35 -0.34 -7.74
CA LEU A 337 31.31 1.11 -7.53
C LEU A 337 29.98 1.72 -7.97
N TYR A 338 29.47 1.31 -9.13
CA TYR A 338 28.15 1.74 -9.61
C TYR A 338 27.03 1.32 -8.64
N ASP A 339 27.03 0.06 -8.20
CA ASP A 339 26.02 -0.46 -7.25
C ASP A 339 26.14 0.17 -5.85
N LEU A 340 27.30 0.73 -5.47
CA LEU A 340 27.47 1.47 -4.22
C LEU A 340 26.95 2.91 -4.31
N LEU A 341 27.04 3.52 -5.49
CA LEU A 341 26.61 4.89 -5.75
C LEU A 341 25.12 5.02 -6.13
N THR A 342 24.47 3.93 -6.57
CA THR A 342 23.09 3.94 -7.09
C THR A 342 22.25 2.76 -6.58
#